data_AF-A0A7G5C331-F1
#
_entry.id   AF-A0A7G5C331-F1
#
_cell.length_a   1.000
_cell.length_b   1.000
_cell.length_c   1.000
_cell.angle_alpha   90.00
_cell.angle_beta   90.00
_cell.angle_gamma   90.00
#
_symmetry.space_group_name_H-M   'P 1'
#
loop_
_entity.id
_entity.type
_entity.pdbx_description
1 polymer ?
#
loop_
_entity_poly.entity_id
_entity_poly.type
_entity_poly.pdbx_seq_one_letter_code
_entity_poly.pdbx_strand_id
1 'polypeptide(L)'
;MLSCDFFTLIIHLAKYTQIKKQPLQTSVTEGYAMKQHVLENTFTTLGYSKLEMSEAVERLHEEHEELREELHDLHVWVKAVSETSGAINRTGILSNLRETADQFKRQLDAHAKWEEERLFPMVAWYYGEELGQFTLMEQEHVLAEQFIQAFVDALERAPVRRHEEKEMVSYLTQAILILNQHFQMEEELIATLIDRSDSYGY
;
A
#
# COMPACT_ATOMS: atom_id res chain seq x y z
N MET A 1 6.86 16.83 -5.54
CA MET A 1 8.10 16.05 -5.81
C MET A 1 8.14 14.89 -4.83
N LEU A 2 7.33 13.85 -5.06
CA LEU A 2 7.37 12.54 -4.40
C LEU A 2 6.63 11.58 -5.34
N SER A 3 7.32 11.01 -6.34
CA SER A 3 6.79 9.89 -7.14
C SER A 3 7.90 9.04 -7.79
N CYS A 4 9.14 9.12 -7.31
CA CYS A 4 10.28 8.37 -7.88
C CYS A 4 10.68 7.12 -7.08
N ASP A 5 10.12 6.91 -5.88
CA ASP A 5 10.58 5.82 -5.01
C ASP A 5 9.78 4.51 -5.24
N PHE A 6 8.50 4.56 -5.61
CA PHE A 6 7.67 3.36 -5.84
C PHE A 6 8.04 2.53 -7.09
N PHE A 7 8.54 3.16 -8.16
CA PHE A 7 9.04 2.42 -9.32
C PHE A 7 10.33 1.64 -8.99
N THR A 8 11.05 2.07 -7.96
CA THR A 8 12.23 1.37 -7.45
C THR A 8 11.83 0.07 -6.73
N LEU A 9 10.66 0.03 -6.08
CA LEU A 9 10.13 -1.15 -5.38
C LEU A 9 9.73 -2.27 -6.34
N ILE A 10 9.00 -1.96 -7.42
CA ILE A 10 8.69 -2.95 -8.49
C ILE A 10 9.99 -3.49 -9.10
N ILE A 11 11.00 -2.63 -9.30
CA ILE A 11 12.32 -3.06 -9.78
C ILE A 11 13.06 -3.89 -8.73
N HIS A 12 12.93 -3.61 -7.44
CA HIS A 12 13.60 -4.35 -6.37
C HIS A 12 13.00 -5.75 -6.21
N LEU A 13 11.67 -5.87 -6.20
CA LEU A 13 10.94 -7.14 -6.15
C LEU A 13 11.14 -7.96 -7.44
N ALA A 14 11.15 -7.32 -8.62
CA ALA A 14 11.46 -7.99 -9.89
C ALA A 14 12.93 -8.42 -10.02
N LYS A 15 13.89 -7.68 -9.45
CA LYS A 15 15.29 -8.10 -9.38
C LYS A 15 15.48 -9.28 -8.41
N TYR A 16 14.80 -9.26 -7.27
CA TYR A 16 14.86 -10.33 -6.28
C TYR A 16 14.39 -11.68 -6.86
N THR A 17 13.36 -11.67 -7.71
CA THR A 17 12.84 -12.86 -8.41
C THR A 17 13.73 -13.35 -9.57
N GLN A 18 14.59 -12.51 -10.16
CA GLN A 18 15.49 -12.92 -11.25
C GLN A 18 16.83 -13.52 -10.79
N ILE A 19 17.34 -13.16 -9.60
CA ILE A 19 18.68 -13.58 -9.14
C ILE A 19 18.80 -15.10 -8.90
N LYS A 20 17.70 -15.83 -8.62
CA LYS A 20 17.72 -17.28 -8.38
C LYS A 20 17.45 -18.16 -9.62
N LYS A 21 17.26 -17.59 -10.83
CA LYS A 21 16.91 -18.34 -12.05
C LYS A 21 18.08 -18.72 -12.97
N GLN A 22 19.30 -18.93 -12.46
CA GLN A 22 20.37 -19.59 -13.23
C GLN A 22 20.86 -20.85 -12.52
N PRO A 23 20.76 -22.04 -13.13
CA PRO A 23 21.39 -23.23 -12.58
C PRO A 23 22.76 -23.48 -13.22
N LEU A 24 23.68 -23.91 -12.34
CA LEU A 24 24.73 -24.92 -12.52
C LEU A 24 26.08 -24.53 -13.16
N GLN A 25 27.13 -24.75 -12.36
CA GLN A 25 28.35 -25.54 -12.63
C GLN A 25 29.67 -24.89 -12.19
N THR A 26 30.51 -25.80 -11.70
CA THR A 26 31.71 -25.66 -10.89
C THR A 26 32.93 -25.04 -11.57
N SER A 27 33.75 -24.43 -10.70
CA SER A 27 35.20 -24.21 -10.77
C SER A 27 35.73 -23.15 -11.73
N VAL A 28 36.41 -22.13 -11.18
CA VAL A 28 37.86 -21.86 -11.31
C VAL A 28 38.15 -20.49 -10.69
N THR A 29 38.80 -20.55 -9.53
CA THR A 29 39.79 -19.65 -8.90
C THR A 29 39.70 -18.11 -9.01
N GLU A 30 39.68 -17.52 -7.81
CA GLU A 30 40.49 -16.36 -7.38
C GLU A 30 40.26 -15.02 -8.09
N GLY A 31 39.45 -14.15 -7.44
CA GLY A 31 39.35 -12.74 -7.80
C GLY A 31 38.12 -11.99 -7.25
N TYR A 32 37.13 -12.69 -6.70
CA TYR A 32 35.82 -12.13 -6.33
C TYR A 32 35.57 -11.98 -4.82
N ALA A 33 36.61 -12.00 -3.99
CA ALA A 33 36.46 -12.01 -2.52
C ALA A 33 36.25 -10.63 -1.86
N MET A 34 36.01 -9.54 -2.60
CA MET A 34 35.97 -8.20 -1.98
C MET A 34 34.77 -7.31 -2.33
N LYS A 35 33.67 -7.88 -2.83
CA LYS A 35 32.41 -7.13 -3.00
C LYS A 35 31.12 -7.84 -2.55
N GLN A 36 31.20 -9.06 -2.01
CA GLN A 36 30.03 -9.71 -1.38
C GLN A 36 29.87 -9.34 0.10
N HIS A 37 30.91 -8.80 0.75
CA HIS A 37 30.91 -8.55 2.18
C HIS A 37 30.17 -7.26 2.64
N VAL A 38 29.64 -6.46 1.69
CA VAL A 38 29.01 -5.16 2.00
C VAL A 38 27.47 -5.20 1.93
N LEU A 39 26.87 -6.22 1.31
CA LEU A 39 25.40 -6.39 1.27
C LEU A 39 24.89 -7.51 2.19
N GLU A 40 25.75 -8.43 2.63
CA GLU A 40 25.40 -9.44 3.64
C GLU A 40 25.41 -8.90 5.09
N ASN A 41 25.99 -7.71 5.31
CA ASN A 41 26.24 -7.17 6.66
C ASN A 41 25.18 -6.18 7.20
N THR A 42 24.06 -5.95 6.51
CA THR A 42 22.92 -5.21 7.09
C THR A 42 21.76 -6.11 7.53
N PHE A 43 21.82 -7.42 7.25
CA PHE A 43 20.71 -8.36 7.52
C PHE A 43 20.96 -9.31 8.70
N THR A 44 22.04 -9.10 9.45
CA THR A 44 22.35 -9.87 10.66
C THR A 44 22.51 -8.94 11.84
N THR A 45 21.43 -8.68 12.59
CA THR A 45 21.37 -8.86 14.07
C THR A 45 20.06 -8.29 14.64
N LEU A 46 19.02 -9.12 14.65
CA LEU A 46 17.96 -9.28 15.66
C LEU A 46 16.78 -9.96 14.94
N GLY A 47 16.54 -11.23 15.22
CA GLY A 47 15.31 -11.88 14.78
C GLY A 47 14.12 -11.15 15.40
N TYR A 48 13.04 -10.99 14.66
CA TYR A 48 11.80 -10.44 15.20
C TYR A 48 11.22 -11.41 16.24
N SER A 49 10.71 -10.88 17.33
CA SER A 49 10.05 -11.66 18.39
C SER A 49 8.56 -11.83 18.08
N LYS A 50 7.94 -12.88 18.65
CA LYS A 50 6.49 -13.14 18.47
C LYS A 50 5.65 -11.97 19.00
N LEU A 51 6.17 -11.28 20.02
CA LEU A 51 5.56 -10.07 20.56
C LEU A 51 5.58 -8.93 19.53
N GLU A 52 6.73 -8.65 18.90
CA GLU A 52 6.83 -7.63 17.85
C GLU A 52 5.92 -7.92 16.66
N MET A 53 5.76 -9.20 16.28
CA MET A 53 4.79 -9.59 15.25
C MET A 53 3.35 -9.36 15.69
N SER A 54 3.01 -9.71 16.93
CA SER A 54 1.67 -9.47 17.47
C SER A 54 1.34 -7.98 17.50
N GLU A 55 2.27 -7.14 17.95
CA GLU A 55 2.12 -5.68 17.99
C GLU A 55 1.99 -5.09 16.58
N ALA A 56 2.75 -5.61 15.61
CA ALA A 56 2.64 -5.16 14.22
C ALA A 56 1.29 -5.51 13.60
N VAL A 57 0.74 -6.69 13.91
CA VAL A 57 -0.58 -7.13 13.42
C VAL A 57 -1.71 -6.35 14.08
N GLU A 58 -1.59 -6.04 15.38
CA GLU A 58 -2.54 -5.18 16.07
C GLU A 58 -2.57 -3.78 15.44
N ARG A 59 -1.39 -3.18 15.23
CA ARG A 59 -1.27 -1.88 14.56
C ARG A 59 -1.86 -1.89 13.14
N LEU A 60 -1.59 -2.94 12.35
CA LEU A 60 -2.18 -3.09 11.01
C LEU A 60 -3.71 -2.98 11.06
N HIS A 61 -4.33 -3.69 12.00
CA HIS A 61 -5.78 -3.68 12.15
C HIS A 61 -6.32 -2.32 12.60
N GLU A 62 -5.68 -1.69 13.59
CA GLU A 62 -6.05 -0.35 14.07
C GLU A 62 -5.96 0.70 12.94
N GLU A 63 -4.85 0.73 12.21
CA GLU A 63 -4.67 1.66 11.09
C GLU A 63 -5.68 1.39 9.96
N HIS A 64 -6.00 0.12 9.67
CA HIS A 64 -7.04 -0.22 8.69
C HIS A 64 -8.44 0.21 9.14
N GLU A 65 -8.78 0.10 10.43
CA GLU A 65 -10.05 0.60 10.96
C GLU A 65 -10.15 2.13 10.75
N GLU A 66 -9.12 2.88 11.12
CA GLU A 66 -9.05 4.33 10.92
C GLU A 66 -9.17 4.71 9.44
N LEU A 67 -8.42 4.06 8.55
CA LEU A 67 -8.46 4.30 7.11
C LEU A 67 -9.84 3.97 6.50
N ARG A 68 -10.53 2.94 7.01
CA ARG A 68 -11.90 2.62 6.56
C ARG A 68 -12.91 3.67 6.99
N GLU A 69 -12.77 4.25 8.18
CA GLU A 69 -13.60 5.38 8.60
C GLU A 69 -13.40 6.58 7.70
N GLU A 70 -12.16 6.91 7.33
CA GLU A 70 -11.89 8.00 6.39
C GLU A 70 -12.41 7.72 4.97
N LEU A 71 -12.31 6.47 4.48
CA LEU A 71 -12.95 6.05 3.23
C LEU A 71 -14.48 6.19 3.28
N HIS A 72 -15.09 5.91 4.44
CA HIS A 72 -16.52 6.12 4.63
C HIS A 72 -16.89 7.60 4.52
N ASP A 73 -16.13 8.48 5.16
CA ASP A 73 -16.34 9.93 5.08
C ASP A 73 -16.20 10.45 3.64
N LEU A 74 -15.18 9.98 2.91
CA LEU A 74 -15.02 10.27 1.48
C LEU A 74 -16.25 9.83 0.67
N HIS A 75 -16.78 8.64 0.94
CA HIS A 75 -17.97 8.14 0.27
C HIS A 75 -19.21 9.00 0.55
N VAL A 76 -19.37 9.47 1.79
CA VAL A 76 -20.47 10.39 2.17
C VAL A 76 -20.36 11.69 1.38
N TRP A 77 -19.17 12.26 1.26
CA TRP A 77 -18.95 13.48 0.47
C TRP A 77 -19.18 13.27 -1.03
N VAL A 78 -18.75 12.14 -1.59
CA VAL A 78 -18.99 11.76 -2.99
C VAL A 78 -20.49 11.70 -3.32
N LYS A 79 -21.29 11.13 -2.41
CA LYS A 79 -22.76 11.13 -2.54
C LYS A 79 -23.33 12.53 -2.47
N ALA A 80 -22.87 13.36 -1.53
CA ALA A 80 -23.33 14.73 -1.38
C ALA A 80 -23.07 15.59 -2.64
N VAL A 81 -21.92 15.40 -3.32
CA VAL A 81 -21.64 16.07 -4.62
C VAL A 81 -22.67 15.67 -5.68
N SER A 82 -23.06 14.40 -5.71
CA SER A 82 -23.98 13.85 -6.72
C SER A 82 -25.43 14.32 -6.52
N GLU A 83 -25.84 14.57 -5.28
CA GLU A 83 -27.22 14.93 -4.89
C GLU A 83 -27.47 16.44 -4.78
N THR A 84 -26.41 17.25 -4.66
CA THR A 84 -26.54 18.69 -4.40
C THR A 84 -27.04 19.48 -5.62
N SER A 85 -28.15 20.20 -5.42
CA SER A 85 -28.71 21.15 -6.38
C SER A 85 -28.37 22.59 -5.98
N GLY A 86 -27.39 23.22 -6.65
CA GLY A 86 -27.07 24.65 -6.46
C GLY A 86 -25.57 24.94 -6.40
N ALA A 87 -25.13 26.07 -6.97
CA ALA A 87 -23.71 26.37 -7.17
C ALA A 87 -22.94 26.69 -5.87
N ILE A 88 -23.55 27.44 -4.93
CA ILE A 88 -22.87 27.89 -3.69
C ILE A 88 -22.62 26.71 -2.73
N ASN A 89 -23.62 25.87 -2.49
CA ASN A 89 -23.48 24.69 -1.63
C ASN A 89 -22.45 23.70 -2.21
N ARG A 90 -22.36 23.62 -3.54
CA ARG A 90 -21.45 22.70 -4.23
C ARG A 90 -19.99 23.09 -4.09
N THR A 91 -19.64 24.37 -4.12
CA THR A 91 -18.26 24.81 -3.89
C THR A 91 -17.76 24.44 -2.49
N GLY A 92 -18.60 24.60 -1.46
CA GLY A 92 -18.27 24.18 -0.09
C GLY A 92 -18.05 22.68 0.03
N ILE A 93 -18.92 21.88 -0.59
CA ILE A 93 -18.80 20.41 -0.61
C ILE A 93 -17.50 19.97 -1.30
N LEU A 94 -17.17 20.55 -2.46
CA LEU A 94 -15.92 20.22 -3.16
C LEU A 94 -14.67 20.60 -2.36
N SER A 95 -14.73 21.70 -1.58
CA SER A 95 -13.64 22.10 -0.69
C SER A 95 -13.44 21.09 0.44
N ASN A 96 -14.52 20.66 1.11
CA ASN A 96 -14.44 19.67 2.17
C ASN A 96 -13.95 18.32 1.63
N LEU A 97 -14.50 17.89 0.48
CA LEU A 97 -14.10 16.65 -0.15
C LEU A 97 -12.60 16.65 -0.53
N ARG A 98 -12.06 17.80 -0.96
CA ARG A 98 -10.62 17.96 -1.18
C ARG A 98 -9.82 17.75 0.10
N GLU A 99 -10.19 18.46 1.17
CA GLU A 99 -9.48 18.39 2.44
C GLU A 99 -9.46 16.96 3.01
N THR A 100 -10.62 16.28 2.97
CA THR A 100 -10.73 14.88 3.36
C THR A 100 -9.86 13.96 2.47
N ALA A 101 -9.86 14.15 1.15
CA ALA A 101 -9.06 13.32 0.25
C ALA A 101 -7.55 13.54 0.45
N ASP A 102 -7.12 14.77 0.68
CA ASP A 102 -5.72 15.11 0.96
C ASP A 102 -5.27 14.54 2.31
N GLN A 103 -6.15 14.54 3.33
CA GLN A 103 -5.89 13.91 4.62
C GLN A 103 -5.74 12.40 4.47
N PHE A 104 -6.72 11.76 3.84
CA PHE A 104 -6.72 10.32 3.60
C PHE A 104 -5.46 9.87 2.86
N LYS A 105 -5.09 10.58 1.78
CA LYS A 105 -3.88 10.26 1.03
C LYS A 105 -2.64 10.29 1.93
N ARG A 106 -2.50 11.29 2.81
CA ARG A 106 -1.33 11.38 3.71
C ARG A 106 -1.27 10.22 4.70
N GLN A 107 -2.41 9.78 5.21
CA GLN A 107 -2.47 8.63 6.12
C GLN A 107 -2.16 7.33 5.38
N LEU A 108 -2.76 7.12 4.21
CA LEU A 108 -2.49 5.96 3.37
C LEU A 108 -1.00 5.87 2.99
N ASP A 109 -0.39 6.99 2.56
CA ASP A 109 1.04 7.04 2.24
C ASP A 109 1.91 6.68 3.47
N ALA A 110 1.51 7.10 4.67
CA ALA A 110 2.25 6.83 5.91
C ALA A 110 2.11 5.36 6.35
N HIS A 111 0.91 4.80 6.20
CA HIS A 111 0.60 3.41 6.43
C HIS A 111 1.41 2.50 5.50
N ALA A 112 1.29 2.68 4.17
CA ALA A 112 2.01 1.88 3.18
C ALA A 112 3.54 1.92 3.39
N LYS A 113 4.07 3.10 3.75
CA LYS A 113 5.49 3.24 4.09
C LYS A 113 5.87 2.41 5.33
N TRP A 114 5.05 2.43 6.37
CA TRP A 114 5.31 1.62 7.55
C TRP A 114 5.27 0.12 7.22
N GLU A 115 4.33 -0.32 6.38
CA GLU A 115 4.24 -1.71 5.96
C GLU A 115 5.51 -2.15 5.22
N GLU A 116 5.96 -1.34 4.25
CA GLU A 116 7.18 -1.58 3.48
C GLU A 116 8.43 -1.65 4.38
N GLU A 117 8.56 -0.70 5.32
CA GLU A 117 9.75 -0.58 6.17
C GLU A 117 9.76 -1.59 7.33
N ARG A 118 8.60 -2.10 7.75
CA ARG A 118 8.46 -2.88 9.00
C ARG A 118 7.67 -4.16 8.84
N LEU A 119 6.42 -4.10 8.41
CA LEU A 119 5.53 -5.25 8.41
C LEU A 119 5.99 -6.30 7.39
N PHE A 120 6.19 -5.92 6.13
CA PHE A 120 6.57 -6.87 5.08
C PHE A 120 7.93 -7.53 5.32
N PRO A 121 8.99 -6.82 5.78
CA PRO A 121 10.23 -7.47 6.21
C PRO A 121 10.02 -8.50 7.33
N MET A 122 9.15 -8.20 8.30
CA MET A 122 8.84 -9.09 9.41
C MET A 122 8.08 -10.34 8.95
N VAL A 123 7.05 -10.15 8.12
CA VAL A 123 6.28 -11.22 7.47
C VAL A 123 7.19 -12.13 6.65
N ALA A 124 8.07 -11.54 5.83
CA ALA A 124 9.02 -12.29 5.01
C ALA A 124 10.01 -13.11 5.87
N TRP A 125 10.42 -12.58 7.02
CA TRP A 125 11.29 -13.28 7.97
C TRP A 125 10.62 -14.49 8.61
N TYR A 126 9.36 -14.34 9.04
CA TYR A 126 8.60 -15.42 9.69
C TYR A 126 8.11 -16.51 8.72
N TYR A 127 7.65 -16.13 7.52
CA TYR A 127 6.86 -17.01 6.66
C TYR A 127 7.51 -17.32 5.30
N GLY A 128 8.64 -16.70 4.96
CA GLY A 128 9.38 -16.95 3.72
C GLY A 128 8.79 -16.25 2.48
N GLU A 129 9.11 -16.77 1.29
CA GLU A 129 8.80 -16.15 -0.03
C GLU A 129 7.30 -16.22 -0.45
N GLU A 130 6.34 -15.94 0.45
CA GLU A 130 4.92 -15.70 0.05
C GLU A 130 4.70 -14.30 -0.57
N LEU A 131 5.78 -13.62 -0.94
CA LEU A 131 5.83 -12.29 -1.58
C LEU A 131 5.07 -12.20 -2.92
N GLY A 132 4.72 -13.34 -3.53
CA GLY A 132 3.98 -13.37 -4.79
C GLY A 132 2.55 -12.84 -4.68
N GLN A 133 1.88 -13.05 -3.55
CA GLN A 133 0.51 -12.56 -3.32
C GLN A 133 0.53 -11.06 -2.98
N PHE A 134 1.49 -10.64 -2.15
CA PHE A 134 1.76 -9.22 -1.89
C PHE A 134 2.07 -8.43 -3.17
N THR A 135 2.69 -9.06 -4.17
CA THR A 135 2.98 -8.38 -5.46
C THR A 135 1.72 -7.98 -6.22
N LEU A 136 0.65 -8.79 -6.18
CA LEU A 136 -0.61 -8.44 -6.83
C LEU A 136 -1.34 -7.36 -6.03
N MET A 137 -1.33 -7.47 -4.71
CA MET A 137 -1.97 -6.51 -3.82
C MET A 137 -1.31 -5.13 -3.90
N GLU A 138 0.00 -5.07 -4.05
CA GLU A 138 0.74 -3.83 -4.30
C GLU A 138 0.27 -3.12 -5.59
N GLN A 139 -0.03 -3.89 -6.64
CA GLN A 139 -0.56 -3.30 -7.89
C GLN A 139 -1.94 -2.69 -7.68
N GLU A 140 -2.77 -3.31 -6.83
CA GLU A 140 -4.09 -2.78 -6.47
C GLU A 140 -3.97 -1.51 -5.62
N HIS A 141 -3.03 -1.50 -4.66
CA HIS A 141 -2.73 -0.31 -3.86
C HIS A 141 -2.30 0.88 -4.73
N VAL A 142 -1.32 0.66 -5.61
CA VAL A 142 -0.86 1.67 -6.58
C VAL A 142 -1.99 2.16 -7.49
N LEU A 143 -2.88 1.27 -7.93
CA LEU A 143 -4.02 1.66 -8.74
C LEU A 143 -5.01 2.55 -7.96
N ALA A 144 -5.26 2.25 -6.69
CA ALA A 144 -6.12 3.09 -5.85
C ALA A 144 -5.51 4.48 -5.62
N GLU A 145 -4.21 4.57 -5.34
CA GLU A 145 -3.50 5.85 -5.22
C GLU A 145 -3.60 6.69 -6.49
N GLN A 146 -3.47 6.05 -7.67
CA GLN A 146 -3.62 6.74 -8.96
C GLN A 146 -5.02 7.32 -9.13
N PHE A 147 -6.06 6.61 -8.69
CA PHE A 147 -7.43 7.14 -8.71
C PHE A 147 -7.61 8.32 -7.75
N ILE A 148 -7.04 8.26 -6.54
CA ILE A 148 -7.08 9.38 -5.58
C ILE A 148 -6.34 10.59 -6.16
N GLN A 149 -5.17 10.39 -6.75
CA GLN A 149 -4.42 11.47 -7.38
C GLN A 149 -5.17 12.08 -8.57
N ALA A 150 -5.78 11.25 -9.42
CA ALA A 150 -6.59 11.73 -10.54
C ALA A 150 -7.80 12.56 -10.06
N PHE A 151 -8.39 12.19 -8.93
CA PHE A 151 -9.44 12.97 -8.29
C PHE A 151 -8.93 14.33 -7.80
N VAL A 152 -7.80 14.36 -7.07
CA VAL A 152 -7.18 15.60 -6.58
C VAL A 152 -6.79 16.52 -7.74
N ASP A 153 -6.14 15.99 -8.78
CA ASP A 153 -5.75 16.74 -9.97
C ASP A 153 -6.95 17.35 -10.70
N ALA A 154 -8.08 16.66 -10.71
CA ALA A 154 -9.31 17.14 -11.34
C ALA A 154 -9.97 18.26 -10.52
N LEU A 155 -9.89 18.23 -9.18
CA LEU A 155 -10.31 19.34 -8.31
C LEU A 155 -9.51 20.62 -8.56
N GLU A 156 -8.22 20.51 -8.90
CA GLU A 156 -7.35 21.67 -9.10
C GLU A 156 -7.64 22.45 -10.40
N ARG A 157 -8.36 21.85 -11.35
CA ARG A 157 -8.66 22.44 -12.68
C ARG A 157 -9.83 23.42 -12.67
N ALA A 158 -10.11 24.08 -11.55
CA ALA A 158 -11.29 24.93 -11.37
C ALA A 158 -11.45 26.02 -12.46
N PRO A 159 -12.69 26.32 -12.92
CA PRO A 159 -13.96 25.79 -12.44
C PRO A 159 -14.28 24.40 -13.01
N VAL A 160 -14.60 23.45 -12.11
CA VAL A 160 -14.99 22.09 -12.47
C VAL A 160 -16.33 22.11 -13.21
N ARG A 161 -16.37 21.53 -14.41
CA ARG A 161 -17.59 21.37 -15.23
C ARG A 161 -18.34 20.12 -14.79
N ARG A 162 -19.66 20.09 -15.02
CA ARG A 162 -20.53 18.95 -14.65
C ARG A 162 -20.09 17.56 -15.16
N HIS A 163 -19.39 17.49 -16.31
CA HIS A 163 -18.89 16.20 -16.79
C HIS A 163 -17.61 15.77 -16.06
N GLU A 164 -16.75 16.73 -15.73
CA GLU A 164 -15.54 16.53 -14.90
C GLU A 164 -15.95 16.12 -13.47
N GLU A 165 -17.07 16.66 -12.94
CA GLU A 165 -17.62 16.24 -11.64
C GLU A 165 -17.97 14.74 -11.60
N LYS A 166 -18.60 14.21 -12.66
CA LYS A 166 -18.94 12.77 -12.73
C LYS A 166 -17.70 11.89 -12.80
N GLU A 167 -16.71 12.34 -13.55
CA GLU A 167 -15.45 11.63 -13.71
C GLU A 167 -14.66 11.62 -12.39
N MET A 168 -14.61 12.75 -11.69
CA MET A 168 -14.04 12.87 -10.35
C MET A 168 -14.69 11.94 -9.34
N VAL A 169 -16.03 11.95 -9.27
CA VAL A 169 -16.81 11.03 -8.43
C VAL A 169 -16.48 9.59 -8.76
N SER A 170 -16.35 9.26 -10.05
CA SER A 170 -15.96 7.91 -10.48
C SER A 170 -14.58 7.53 -9.98
N TYR A 171 -13.57 8.42 -10.08
CA TYR A 171 -12.22 8.12 -9.60
C TYR A 171 -12.22 7.76 -8.12
N LEU A 172 -12.83 8.61 -7.29
CA LEU A 172 -12.83 8.38 -5.86
C LEU A 172 -13.66 7.16 -5.45
N THR A 173 -14.77 6.89 -6.15
CA THR A 173 -15.56 5.66 -5.94
C THR A 173 -14.74 4.40 -6.22
N GLN A 174 -13.92 4.41 -7.27
CA GLN A 174 -13.05 3.27 -7.60
C GLN A 174 -11.95 3.09 -6.57
N ALA A 175 -11.30 4.17 -6.13
CA ALA A 175 -10.32 4.10 -5.05
C ALA A 175 -10.91 3.49 -3.76
N ILE A 176 -12.10 3.93 -3.35
CA ILE A 176 -12.81 3.41 -2.17
C ILE A 176 -13.06 1.90 -2.31
N LEU A 177 -13.51 1.43 -3.47
CA LEU A 177 -13.77 0.01 -3.69
C LEU A 177 -12.49 -0.82 -3.60
N ILE A 178 -11.43 -0.38 -4.29
CA ILE A 178 -10.17 -1.10 -4.35
C ILE A 178 -9.52 -1.17 -2.96
N LEU A 179 -9.49 -0.07 -2.21
CA LEU A 179 -8.83 -0.04 -0.89
C LEU A 179 -9.58 -0.86 0.15
N ASN A 180 -10.92 -0.84 0.16
CA ASN A 180 -11.68 -1.72 1.05
C ASN A 180 -11.39 -3.19 0.77
N GLN A 181 -11.30 -3.57 -0.52
CA GLN A 181 -10.94 -4.93 -0.90
C GLN A 181 -9.49 -5.26 -0.52
N HIS A 182 -8.57 -4.33 -0.74
CA HIS A 182 -7.15 -4.46 -0.41
C HIS A 182 -6.94 -4.75 1.09
N PHE A 183 -7.47 -3.91 1.97
CA PHE A 183 -7.36 -4.09 3.42
C PHE A 183 -7.94 -5.42 3.89
N GLN A 184 -9.08 -5.84 3.31
CA GLN A 184 -9.68 -7.13 3.64
C GLN A 184 -8.76 -8.29 3.22
N MET A 185 -8.22 -8.27 2.00
CA MET A 185 -7.35 -9.33 1.50
C MET A 185 -6.05 -9.41 2.31
N GLU A 186 -5.54 -8.27 2.78
CA GLU A 186 -4.33 -8.20 3.59
C GLU A 186 -4.53 -8.81 4.95
N GLU A 187 -5.60 -8.44 5.64
CA GLU A 187 -5.98 -9.02 6.92
C GLU A 187 -6.19 -10.53 6.82
N GLU A 188 -6.87 -11.01 5.77
CA GLU A 188 -7.09 -12.44 5.52
C GLU A 188 -5.76 -13.19 5.26
N LEU A 189 -4.84 -12.58 4.52
CA LEU A 189 -3.52 -13.14 4.24
C LEU A 189 -2.67 -13.22 5.52
N ILE A 190 -2.59 -12.13 6.27
CA ILE A 190 -1.84 -12.06 7.53
C ILE A 190 -2.41 -13.05 8.55
N ALA A 191 -3.74 -13.16 8.68
CA ALA A 191 -4.38 -14.13 9.57
C ALA A 191 -4.05 -15.58 9.16
N THR A 192 -4.07 -15.88 7.85
CA THR A 192 -3.70 -17.21 7.32
C THR A 192 -2.24 -17.55 7.62
N LEU A 193 -1.34 -16.57 7.55
CA LEU A 193 0.06 -16.75 7.87
C LEU A 193 0.26 -17.08 9.36
N ILE A 194 -0.39 -16.32 10.24
CA ILE A 194 -0.31 -16.53 11.70
C ILE A 194 -0.82 -17.92 12.09
N ASP A 195 -2.00 -18.32 11.62
CA ASP A 195 -2.59 -19.63 11.93
C ASP A 195 -1.69 -20.80 11.50
N ARG A 196 -1.05 -20.67 10.32
CA ARG A 196 -0.06 -21.67 9.88
C ARG A 196 1.10 -21.77 10.86
N SER A 197 1.66 -20.66 11.34
CA SER A 197 2.77 -20.74 12.32
C SER A 197 2.36 -21.40 13.64
N ASP A 198 1.16 -21.12 14.14
CA ASP A 198 0.67 -21.72 15.38
C ASP A 198 0.41 -23.23 15.20
N SER A 199 -0.01 -23.67 14.00
CA SER A 199 -0.21 -25.09 13.69
C SER A 199 1.07 -25.93 13.63
N TYR A 200 2.23 -25.31 13.37
CA TYR A 200 3.54 -26.00 13.29
C TYR A 200 4.35 -25.95 14.59
N GLY A 201 3.85 -25.34 15.66
CA GLY A 201 4.39 -25.49 17.02
C GLY A 201 5.85 -25.07 17.20
N TYR A 202 6.20 -23.86 16.74
CA TYR A 202 7.44 -23.16 17.12
C TYR A 202 7.21 -22.18 18.27
#